data_AF-A0A2P1P890-F1
#
_entry.id   AF-A0A2P1P890-F1
#
_cell.length_a   1.000
_cell.length_b   1.000
_cell.length_c   1.000
_cell.angle_alpha   90.00
_cell.angle_beta   90.00
_cell.angle_gamma   90.00
#
_symmetry.space_group_name_H-M   'P 1'
#
loop_
_entity.id
_entity.type
_entity.pdbx_description
1 polymer ?
#
loop_
_entity_poly.entity_id
_entity_poly.type
_entity_poly.pdbx_seq_one_letter_code
_entity_poly.pdbx_strand_id
1 'polypeptide(L)'
;MNSDLTTWSFYSFVKIDSPDLLVPKLLLVCKKKSIKGTILLAEEGFNGYLAGERQNVQLAFDKLLSLTGAKDPIFKVHKCDFVPFNRLKIKVKKEIVRFDVDGLDIAKQKGQYVKSHDWDELISNKDTVVIDVRNNYEVEMGSFKGAINPRTRTFRQFASWTRDHLNELRGKKVAMFCTGGIRCEKSTAYLKSLGHDEVYHLEGGILQYLEDKKGSQDMTWSGKCFVFDDRISVDKDLKSS
;
A
#
# COMPACT_ATOMS: atom_id res chain seq x y z
N MET A 1 -5.01 27.16 -18.92
CA MET A 1 -5.66 25.84 -18.78
C MET A 1 -5.43 25.38 -17.35
N ASN A 2 -6.49 25.07 -16.59
CA ASN A 2 -6.33 24.46 -15.28
C ASN A 2 -5.74 23.06 -15.51
N SER A 3 -4.49 22.84 -15.10
CA SER A 3 -3.82 21.55 -15.26
C SER A 3 -4.51 20.50 -14.37
N ASP A 4 -5.07 19.45 -14.96
CA ASP A 4 -5.62 18.29 -14.24
C ASP A 4 -4.47 17.42 -13.71
N LEU A 5 -3.83 17.90 -12.64
CA LEU A 5 -2.72 17.22 -11.99
C LEU A 5 -3.25 16.11 -11.09
N THR A 6 -2.62 14.94 -11.21
CA THR A 6 -2.98 13.77 -10.42
C THR A 6 -1.74 13.09 -9.87
N THR A 7 -1.90 12.45 -8.72
CA THR A 7 -0.96 11.49 -8.15
C THR A 7 -1.61 10.12 -8.20
N TRP A 8 -0.91 9.18 -8.82
CA TRP A 8 -1.26 7.78 -8.93
C TRP A 8 -0.44 6.99 -7.92
N SER A 9 -1.08 6.10 -7.17
CA SER A 9 -0.39 5.06 -6.39
C SER A 9 -0.80 3.71 -6.94
N PHE A 10 0.13 2.78 -7.09
CA PHE A 10 -0.17 1.52 -7.72
C PHE A 10 0.80 0.41 -7.33
N TYR A 11 0.33 -0.83 -7.41
CA TYR A 11 1.18 -2.01 -7.33
C TYR A 11 0.51 -3.21 -8.00
N SER A 12 1.31 -4.22 -8.33
CA SER A 12 0.84 -5.52 -8.78
C SER A 12 1.88 -6.57 -8.47
N PHE A 13 1.43 -7.72 -7.97
CA PHE A 13 2.25 -8.93 -7.87
C PHE A 13 2.10 -9.70 -9.18
N VAL A 14 3.09 -9.57 -10.06
CA VAL A 14 3.13 -10.19 -11.39
C VAL A 14 4.56 -10.62 -11.65
N LYS A 15 4.76 -11.81 -12.21
CA LYS A 15 6.10 -12.27 -12.53
C LYS A 15 6.71 -11.40 -13.64
N ILE A 16 7.88 -10.82 -13.38
CA ILE A 16 8.66 -10.05 -14.36
C ILE A 16 10.04 -10.69 -14.49
N ASP A 17 10.32 -11.33 -15.63
CA ASP A 17 11.58 -12.10 -15.78
C ASP A 17 12.83 -11.21 -15.85
N SER A 18 12.73 -9.96 -16.32
CA SER A 18 13.88 -9.05 -16.45
C SER A 18 13.47 -7.59 -16.18
N PRO A 19 13.28 -7.23 -14.90
CA PRO A 19 12.79 -5.91 -14.52
C PRO A 19 13.74 -4.76 -14.93
N ASP A 20 15.04 -5.02 -15.03
CA ASP A 20 16.08 -4.09 -15.48
C ASP A 20 15.85 -3.62 -16.92
N LEU A 21 15.39 -4.52 -17.81
CA LEU A 21 15.09 -4.19 -19.21
C LEU A 21 13.90 -3.23 -19.37
N LEU A 22 13.06 -3.10 -18.34
CA LEU A 22 11.90 -2.19 -18.35
C LEU A 22 12.28 -0.75 -17.99
N VAL A 23 13.35 -0.57 -17.20
CA VAL A 23 13.80 0.72 -16.68
C VAL A 23 14.01 1.78 -17.78
N PRO A 24 14.82 1.54 -18.85
CA PRO A 24 15.04 2.55 -19.88
C PRO A 24 13.75 2.91 -20.64
N LYS A 25 12.87 1.94 -20.87
CA LYS A 25 11.59 2.12 -21.59
C LYS A 25 10.65 3.02 -20.79
N LEU A 26 10.54 2.79 -19.48
CA LEU A 26 9.71 3.59 -18.57
C LEU A 26 10.30 4.98 -18.33
N LEU A 27 11.63 5.08 -18.17
CA LEU A 27 12.33 6.36 -18.04
C LEU A 27 12.07 7.26 -19.25
N LEU A 28 12.11 6.71 -20.47
CA LEU A 28 11.86 7.46 -21.70
C LEU A 28 10.46 8.10 -21.71
N VAL A 29 9.43 7.30 -21.42
CA VAL A 29 8.03 7.80 -21.41
C VAL A 29 7.83 8.83 -20.32
N CYS A 30 8.29 8.54 -19.09
CA CYS A 30 8.09 9.44 -17.97
C CYS A 30 8.82 10.77 -18.14
N LYS A 31 10.07 10.75 -18.65
CA LYS A 31 10.85 11.99 -18.91
C LYS A 31 10.23 12.84 -20.01
N LYS A 32 9.79 12.24 -21.13
CA LYS A 32 9.14 12.97 -22.23
C LYS A 32 7.87 13.69 -21.80
N LYS A 33 7.23 13.21 -20.73
CA LYS A 33 5.96 13.70 -20.20
C LYS A 33 6.09 14.45 -18.87
N SER A 34 7.31 14.79 -18.46
CA SER A 34 7.61 15.51 -17.20
C SER A 34 6.99 14.87 -15.95
N ILE A 35 6.82 13.55 -15.96
CA ILE A 35 6.25 12.80 -14.84
C ILE A 35 7.30 12.64 -13.74
N LYS A 36 6.89 12.84 -12.49
CA LYS A 36 7.73 12.65 -11.30
C LYS A 36 7.16 11.55 -10.42
N GLY A 37 7.96 11.03 -9.49
CA GLY A 37 7.56 9.93 -8.61
C GLY A 37 8.57 8.80 -8.56
N THR A 38 8.13 7.64 -8.07
CA THR A 38 8.97 6.44 -7.94
C THR A 38 8.27 5.21 -8.49
N ILE A 39 8.96 4.41 -9.31
CA ILE A 39 8.56 3.04 -9.66
C ILE A 39 9.62 2.09 -9.10
N LEU A 40 9.19 1.11 -8.32
CA LEU A 40 9.96 -0.05 -7.90
C LEU A 40 9.56 -1.22 -8.79
N LEU A 41 10.56 -1.91 -9.32
CA LEU A 41 10.40 -3.13 -10.10
C LEU A 41 11.16 -4.25 -9.40
N ALA A 42 10.60 -5.44 -9.35
CA ALA A 42 11.26 -6.66 -8.92
C ALA A 42 10.74 -7.83 -9.76
N GLU A 43 11.34 -9.01 -9.61
CA GLU A 43 10.81 -10.21 -10.26
C GLU A 43 9.39 -10.54 -9.80
N GLU A 44 9.02 -10.17 -8.57
CA GLU A 44 7.68 -10.33 -8.00
C GLU A 44 6.65 -9.29 -8.49
N GLY A 45 7.05 -8.26 -9.25
CA GLY A 45 6.12 -7.30 -9.83
C GLY A 45 6.57 -5.84 -9.74
N PHE A 46 5.61 -4.94 -9.51
CA PHE A 46 5.88 -3.50 -9.40
C PHE A 46 5.10 -2.82 -8.27
N ASN A 47 5.63 -1.71 -7.77
CA ASN A 47 4.99 -0.80 -6.81
C ASN A 47 5.46 0.63 -7.09
N GLY A 48 4.59 1.61 -6.99
CA GLY A 48 5.01 2.98 -7.25
C GLY A 48 4.00 4.06 -6.96
N TYR A 49 4.51 5.28 -7.10
CA TYR A 49 3.75 6.51 -7.13
C TYR A 49 4.21 7.35 -8.31
N LEU A 50 3.29 7.88 -9.10
CA LEU A 50 3.59 8.78 -10.22
C LEU A 50 2.69 10.01 -10.13
N ALA A 51 3.22 11.19 -10.43
CA ALA A 51 2.43 12.40 -10.48
C ALA A 51 2.79 13.30 -11.67
N GLY A 52 1.77 13.98 -12.16
CA GLY A 52 1.81 14.83 -13.35
C GLY A 52 0.41 15.05 -13.91
N GLU A 53 0.32 15.58 -15.13
CA GLU A 53 -0.97 15.68 -15.84
C GLU A 53 -1.60 14.28 -15.99
N ARG A 54 -2.91 14.18 -15.73
CA ARG A 54 -3.65 12.91 -15.71
C ARG A 54 -3.39 12.03 -16.93
N GLN A 55 -3.50 12.61 -18.12
CA GLN A 55 -3.30 11.89 -19.39
C GLN A 55 -1.86 11.36 -19.53
N ASN A 56 -0.88 12.12 -19.05
CA ASN A 56 0.51 11.73 -19.11
C ASN A 56 0.82 10.58 -18.13
N VAL A 57 0.28 10.64 -16.91
CA VAL A 57 0.45 9.55 -15.93
C VAL A 57 -0.25 8.28 -16.40
N GLN A 58 -1.45 8.37 -16.96
CA GLN A 58 -2.15 7.25 -17.59
C GLN A 58 -1.28 6.58 -18.67
N LEU A 59 -0.71 7.36 -19.60
CA LEU A 59 0.17 6.82 -20.66
C LEU A 59 1.38 6.06 -20.10
N ALA A 60 1.99 6.56 -19.03
CA ALA A 60 3.11 5.87 -18.38
C ALA A 60 2.67 4.60 -17.66
N PHE A 61 1.50 4.63 -17.01
CA PHE A 61 0.91 3.48 -16.34
C PHE A 61 0.52 2.38 -17.35
N ASP A 62 -0.17 2.73 -18.44
CA ASP A 62 -0.52 1.78 -19.51
C ASP A 62 0.72 1.16 -20.14
N LYS A 63 1.80 1.94 -20.30
CA LYS A 63 3.07 1.41 -20.76
C LYS A 63 3.66 0.40 -19.77
N LEU A 64 3.58 0.67 -18.47
CA LEU A 64 4.00 -0.27 -17.43
C LEU A 64 3.20 -1.57 -17.50
N LEU A 65 1.87 -1.51 -17.63
CA LEU A 65 1.02 -2.70 -17.77
C LEU A 65 1.36 -3.49 -19.03
N SER A 66 1.50 -2.82 -20.17
CA SER A 66 1.90 -3.45 -21.43
C SER A 66 3.26 -4.15 -21.35
N LEU A 67 4.22 -3.57 -20.62
CA LEU A 67 5.56 -4.13 -20.46
C LEU A 67 5.63 -5.29 -19.46
N THR A 68 4.70 -5.37 -18.53
CA THR A 68 4.70 -6.36 -17.43
C THR A 68 3.67 -7.47 -17.62
N GLY A 69 2.67 -7.27 -18.47
CA GLY A 69 1.55 -8.20 -18.66
C GLY A 69 0.59 -8.25 -17.47
N ALA A 70 0.67 -7.29 -16.53
CA ALA A 70 -0.25 -7.21 -15.41
C ALA A 70 -1.69 -6.97 -15.91
N LYS A 71 -2.62 -7.83 -15.46
CA LYS A 71 -4.03 -7.76 -15.85
C LYS A 71 -4.87 -6.94 -14.87
N ASP A 72 -4.66 -7.16 -13.58
CA ASP A 72 -5.46 -6.56 -12.51
C ASP A 72 -4.56 -5.82 -11.50
N PRO A 73 -3.90 -4.73 -11.92
CA PRO A 73 -3.12 -3.93 -11.00
C PRO A 73 -4.03 -3.22 -10.00
N ILE A 74 -3.58 -3.09 -8.75
CA ILE A 74 -4.23 -2.22 -7.79
C ILE A 74 -3.67 -0.83 -8.02
N PHE A 75 -4.54 0.14 -8.31
CA PHE A 75 -4.13 1.53 -8.48
C PHE A 75 -5.19 2.50 -7.97
N LYS A 76 -4.75 3.70 -7.64
CA LYS A 76 -5.59 4.82 -7.21
C LYS A 76 -5.13 6.10 -7.83
N VAL A 77 -6.08 7.00 -8.05
CA VAL A 77 -5.85 8.31 -8.67
C VAL A 77 -6.39 9.39 -7.76
N HIS A 78 -5.52 10.24 -7.26
CA HIS A 78 -5.88 11.39 -6.44
C HIS A 78 -5.59 12.68 -7.20
N LYS A 79 -6.52 13.65 -7.17
CA LYS A 79 -6.24 15.01 -7.63
C LYS A 79 -5.24 15.68 -6.67
N CYS A 80 -4.36 16.51 -7.21
CA CYS A 80 -3.41 17.26 -6.40
C CYS A 80 -3.21 18.66 -6.98
N ASP A 81 -3.09 19.67 -6.12
CA ASP A 81 -2.88 21.07 -6.54
C ASP A 81 -1.45 21.31 -7.06
N PHE A 82 -0.51 20.43 -6.66
CA PHE A 82 0.88 20.45 -7.10
C PHE A 82 1.42 19.01 -7.22
N VAL A 83 2.55 18.85 -7.92
CA VAL A 83 3.23 17.55 -8.06
C VAL A 83 4.09 17.29 -6.81
N PRO A 84 3.75 16.30 -5.93
CA PRO A 84 4.38 16.13 -4.62
C PRO A 84 5.68 15.30 -4.68
N PHE A 85 6.43 15.42 -5.78
CA PHE A 85 7.69 14.73 -5.94
C PHE A 85 8.73 15.65 -6.57
N ASN A 86 9.93 15.60 -6.03
CA ASN A 86 11.06 16.36 -6.56
C ASN A 86 11.57 15.86 -7.92
N ARG A 87 11.64 14.54 -8.12
CA ARG A 87 12.21 13.89 -9.32
C ARG A 87 11.61 12.52 -9.59
N LEU A 88 11.78 12.04 -10.82
CA LEU A 88 11.50 10.65 -11.18
C LEU A 88 12.62 9.71 -10.67
N LYS A 89 12.23 8.56 -10.13
CA LYS A 89 13.11 7.44 -9.77
C LYS A 89 12.49 6.14 -10.29
N ILE A 90 13.24 5.34 -11.02
CA ILE A 90 12.82 3.98 -11.39
C ILE A 90 13.93 3.06 -10.92
N LYS A 91 13.60 2.10 -10.05
CA LYS A 91 14.60 1.27 -9.35
C LYS A 91 14.22 -0.19 -9.43
N VAL A 92 15.18 -1.03 -9.80
CA VAL A 92 15.09 -2.47 -9.58
C VAL A 92 15.44 -2.79 -8.14
N LYS A 93 14.65 -3.67 -7.52
CA LYS A 93 14.78 -4.15 -6.14
C LYS A 93 14.60 -5.66 -6.12
N LYS A 94 15.02 -6.28 -5.01
CA LYS A 94 14.71 -7.68 -4.74
C LYS A 94 13.21 -7.89 -4.50
N GLU A 95 12.60 -6.92 -3.82
CA GLU A 95 11.18 -6.92 -3.49
C GLU A 95 10.58 -5.52 -3.72
N ILE A 96 9.33 -5.47 -4.21
CA ILE A 96 8.56 -4.23 -4.40
C ILE A 96 8.02 -3.65 -3.10
N VAL A 97 7.94 -4.49 -2.07
CA VAL A 97 7.80 -4.14 -0.67
C VAL A 97 8.65 -5.12 0.14
N ARG A 98 9.71 -4.62 0.75
CA ARG A 98 10.75 -5.47 1.36
C ARG A 98 10.25 -6.08 2.67
N PHE A 99 10.08 -7.40 2.67
CA PHE A 99 9.61 -8.17 3.82
C PHE A 99 10.68 -9.17 4.31
N ASP A 100 11.66 -9.53 3.48
CA ASP A 100 12.76 -10.46 3.80
C ASP A 100 12.25 -11.84 4.30
N VAL A 101 11.17 -12.36 3.69
CA VAL A 101 10.67 -13.74 3.91
C VAL A 101 10.56 -14.44 2.55
N ASP A 102 11.28 -15.55 2.40
CA ASP A 102 11.31 -16.33 1.17
C ASP A 102 10.10 -17.27 1.06
N GLY A 103 9.73 -17.62 -0.18
CA GLY A 103 8.75 -18.68 -0.47
C GLY A 103 7.28 -18.30 -0.24
N LEU A 104 6.95 -17.03 -0.01
CA LEU A 104 5.58 -16.57 0.11
C LEU A 104 4.86 -16.53 -1.25
N ASP A 105 3.81 -17.34 -1.40
CA ASP A 105 2.93 -17.33 -2.55
C ASP A 105 1.75 -16.37 -2.27
N ILE A 106 1.98 -15.07 -2.51
CA ILE A 106 1.00 -14.01 -2.24
C ILE A 106 -0.34 -14.28 -2.92
N ALA A 107 -0.33 -14.84 -4.13
CA ALA A 107 -1.54 -15.11 -4.89
C ALA A 107 -2.45 -16.13 -4.20
N LYS A 108 -1.87 -17.16 -3.57
CA LYS A 108 -2.62 -18.22 -2.88
C LYS A 108 -2.83 -17.96 -1.39
N GLN A 109 -1.94 -17.20 -0.77
CA GLN A 109 -1.89 -17.09 0.69
C GLN A 109 -2.46 -15.78 1.22
N LYS A 110 -2.84 -14.81 0.39
CA LYS A 110 -3.41 -13.54 0.87
C LYS A 110 -4.63 -13.70 1.79
N GLY A 111 -4.77 -12.76 2.71
CA GLY A 111 -5.92 -12.63 3.60
C GLY A 111 -7.20 -12.28 2.85
N GLN A 112 -8.32 -12.28 3.58
CA GLN A 112 -9.61 -11.85 3.05
C GLN A 112 -9.65 -10.32 2.97
N TYR A 113 -10.00 -9.78 1.80
CA TYR A 113 -10.24 -8.35 1.62
C TYR A 113 -11.50 -7.95 2.36
N VAL A 114 -11.40 -6.86 3.12
CA VAL A 114 -12.53 -6.25 3.83
C VAL A 114 -12.66 -4.83 3.34
N LYS A 115 -13.85 -4.50 2.84
CA LYS A 115 -14.16 -3.18 2.31
C LYS A 115 -14.28 -2.16 3.45
N SER A 116 -14.09 -0.89 3.13
CA SER A 116 -14.16 0.21 4.10
C SER A 116 -15.48 0.26 4.87
N HIS A 117 -16.60 -0.18 4.26
CA HIS A 117 -17.90 -0.19 4.91
C HIS A 117 -18.02 -1.24 6.02
N ASP A 118 -17.46 -2.43 5.81
CA ASP A 118 -17.47 -3.55 6.78
C ASP A 118 -16.33 -3.45 7.80
N TRP A 119 -15.31 -2.62 7.51
CA TRP A 119 -14.09 -2.55 8.31
C TRP A 119 -14.35 -2.15 9.77
N ASP A 120 -15.17 -1.12 9.99
CA ASP A 120 -15.45 -0.59 11.34
C ASP A 120 -16.15 -1.62 12.22
N GLU A 121 -17.05 -2.42 11.63
CA GLU A 121 -17.75 -3.51 12.33
C GLU A 121 -16.76 -4.61 12.71
N LEU A 122 -15.92 -5.04 11.76
CA LEU A 122 -14.92 -6.09 11.99
C LEU A 122 -13.97 -5.72 13.13
N ILE A 123 -13.43 -4.50 13.13
CA ILE A 123 -12.44 -4.07 14.11
C ILE A 123 -13.05 -3.70 15.47
N SER A 124 -14.37 -3.50 15.54
CA SER A 124 -15.09 -3.27 16.80
C SER A 124 -15.43 -4.57 17.55
N ASN A 125 -15.33 -5.72 16.87
CA ASN A 125 -15.52 -7.02 17.49
C ASN A 125 -14.38 -7.33 18.46
N LYS A 126 -14.73 -7.73 19.69
CA LYS A 126 -13.77 -8.03 20.78
C LYS A 126 -12.86 -9.21 20.48
N ASP A 127 -13.28 -10.11 19.59
CA ASP A 127 -12.51 -11.29 19.18
C ASP A 127 -11.59 -10.99 17.98
N THR A 128 -11.60 -9.75 17.48
CA THR A 128 -10.72 -9.28 16.41
C THR A 128 -9.50 -8.58 16.98
N VAL A 129 -8.31 -9.09 16.67
CA VAL A 129 -7.04 -8.40 16.87
C VAL A 129 -6.76 -7.51 15.67
N VAL A 130 -6.64 -6.21 15.92
CA VAL A 130 -6.37 -5.21 14.88
C VAL A 130 -4.90 -4.85 14.93
N ILE A 131 -4.19 -4.92 13.80
CA ILE A 131 -2.74 -4.71 13.75
C ILE A 131 -2.39 -3.68 12.68
N ASP A 132 -1.73 -2.60 13.09
CA ASP A 132 -1.15 -1.61 12.19
C ASP A 132 0.19 -2.14 11.67
N VAL A 133 0.25 -2.58 10.40
CA VAL A 133 1.48 -3.18 9.86
C VAL A 133 2.47 -2.13 9.34
N ARG A 134 2.24 -0.85 9.68
CA ARG A 134 3.10 0.26 9.31
C ARG A 134 4.28 0.41 10.26
N ASN A 135 5.26 1.23 9.87
CA ASN A 135 6.39 1.54 10.74
C ASN A 135 5.93 2.48 11.86
N ASN A 136 6.62 2.46 12.99
CA ASN A 136 6.26 3.20 14.20
C ASN A 136 5.99 4.69 13.95
N TYR A 137 6.82 5.35 13.14
CA TYR A 137 6.66 6.77 12.81
C TYR A 137 5.34 7.08 12.06
N GLU A 138 4.80 6.10 11.33
CA GLU A 138 3.51 6.25 10.63
C GLU A 138 2.34 6.07 11.60
N VAL A 139 2.49 5.18 12.60
CA VAL A 139 1.49 4.92 13.63
C VAL A 139 1.36 6.11 14.59
N GLU A 140 2.48 6.74 14.93
CA GLU A 140 2.52 7.94 15.79
C GLU A 140 1.74 9.13 15.19
N MET A 141 1.56 9.18 13.86
CA MET A 141 0.76 10.24 13.22
C MET A 141 -0.75 10.02 13.31
N GLY A 142 -1.18 8.76 13.40
CA GLY A 142 -2.58 8.38 13.38
C GLY A 142 -2.73 6.88 13.14
N SER A 143 -3.79 6.27 13.67
CA SER A 143 -4.07 4.83 13.55
C SER A 143 -5.55 4.55 13.82
N PHE A 144 -5.99 3.32 13.56
CA PHE A 144 -7.32 2.87 13.95
C PHE A 144 -7.40 2.65 15.47
N LYS A 145 -8.55 3.00 16.05
CA LYS A 145 -8.81 2.79 17.48
C LYS A 145 -8.59 1.32 17.88
N GLY A 146 -7.80 1.09 18.92
CA GLY A 146 -7.51 -0.25 19.43
C GLY A 146 -6.50 -1.05 18.63
N ALA A 147 -5.92 -0.51 17.55
CA ALA A 147 -4.90 -1.19 16.78
C ALA A 147 -3.60 -1.38 17.58
N ILE A 148 -3.05 -2.58 17.53
CA ILE A 148 -1.72 -2.89 18.05
C ILE A 148 -0.70 -2.21 17.16
N ASN A 149 0.26 -1.51 17.80
CA ASN A 149 1.46 -0.99 17.16
C ASN A 149 2.62 -1.99 17.39
N PRO A 150 3.10 -2.71 16.36
CA PRO A 150 4.26 -3.58 16.45
C PRO A 150 5.59 -2.86 16.77
N ARG A 151 5.60 -1.52 16.72
CA ARG A 151 6.76 -0.64 16.92
C ARG A 151 7.93 -0.95 15.98
N THR A 152 7.62 -1.43 14.77
CA THR A 152 8.64 -1.75 13.76
C THR A 152 9.28 -0.47 13.23
N ARG A 153 10.60 -0.43 13.09
CA ARG A 153 11.32 0.63 12.38
C ARG A 153 11.29 0.43 10.87
N THR A 154 11.22 -0.83 10.44
CA THR A 154 11.16 -1.24 9.03
C THR A 154 10.21 -2.41 8.88
N PHE A 155 9.45 -2.47 7.77
CA PHE A 155 8.44 -3.50 7.54
C PHE A 155 8.94 -4.95 7.67
N ARG A 156 10.18 -5.27 7.25
CA ARG A 156 10.78 -6.61 7.46
C ARG A 156 10.81 -7.09 8.93
N GLN A 157 10.82 -6.16 9.89
CA GLN A 157 10.78 -6.52 11.32
C GLN A 157 9.42 -7.09 11.74
N PHE A 158 8.37 -6.82 10.96
CA PHE A 158 7.04 -7.36 11.20
C PHE A 158 7.05 -8.89 11.17
N ALA A 159 7.82 -9.53 10.30
CA ALA A 159 7.94 -10.99 10.26
C ALA A 159 8.50 -11.58 11.57
N SER A 160 9.45 -10.90 12.22
CA SER A 160 9.92 -11.29 13.56
C SER A 160 8.81 -11.10 14.58
N TRP A 161 8.21 -9.91 14.61
CA TRP A 161 7.15 -9.58 15.54
C TRP A 161 5.98 -10.58 15.47
N THR A 162 5.56 -10.99 14.26
CA THR A 162 4.50 -11.98 14.08
C THR A 162 4.85 -13.33 14.69
N ARG A 163 6.09 -13.81 14.53
CA ARG A 163 6.53 -15.08 15.13
C ARG A 163 6.53 -15.02 16.66
N ASP A 164 7.01 -13.91 17.21
CA ASP A 164 7.10 -13.71 18.66
C ASP A 164 5.71 -13.65 19.32
N HIS A 165 4.68 -13.21 18.58
CA HIS A 165 3.30 -13.06 19.10
C HIS A 165 2.32 -14.11 18.55
N LEU A 166 2.78 -15.12 17.80
CA LEU A 166 1.91 -16.07 17.10
C LEU A 166 0.95 -16.80 18.05
N ASN A 167 1.40 -17.13 19.25
CA ASN A 167 0.58 -17.79 20.26
C ASN A 167 -0.55 -16.89 20.78
N GLU A 168 -0.33 -15.58 20.90
CA GLU A 168 -1.33 -14.61 21.36
C GLU A 168 -2.42 -14.34 20.32
N LEU A 169 -2.09 -14.56 19.04
CA LEU A 169 -2.99 -14.45 17.90
C LEU A 169 -3.81 -15.72 17.69
N ARG A 170 -3.38 -16.87 18.21
CA ARG A 170 -4.02 -18.16 17.93
C ARG A 170 -5.52 -18.15 18.29
N GLY A 171 -6.36 -18.58 17.35
CA GLY A 171 -7.80 -18.69 17.53
C GLY A 171 -8.57 -17.37 17.53
N LYS A 172 -7.91 -16.25 17.21
CA LYS A 172 -8.55 -14.93 17.07
C LYS A 172 -8.64 -14.54 15.60
N LYS A 173 -9.56 -13.65 15.25
CA LYS A 173 -9.54 -12.99 13.95
C LYS A 173 -8.42 -11.95 13.94
N VAL A 174 -7.66 -11.86 12.85
CA VAL A 174 -6.59 -10.85 12.71
C VAL A 174 -6.89 -9.93 11.54
N ALA A 175 -7.15 -8.65 11.85
CA ALA A 175 -7.39 -7.60 10.87
C ALA A 175 -6.17 -6.69 10.74
N MET A 176 -5.57 -6.65 9.54
CA MET A 176 -4.37 -5.87 9.26
C MET A 176 -4.64 -4.71 8.30
N PHE A 177 -3.96 -3.59 8.48
CA PHE A 177 -4.06 -2.45 7.58
C PHE A 177 -2.73 -1.72 7.41
N CYS A 178 -2.61 -1.03 6.29
CA CYS A 178 -1.53 -0.09 6.01
C CYS A 178 -2.03 1.03 5.09
N THR A 179 -1.15 1.94 4.66
CA THR A 179 -1.51 3.11 3.85
C THR A 179 -2.32 2.77 2.59
N GLY A 180 -1.83 1.81 1.79
CA GLY A 180 -2.40 1.50 0.46
C GLY A 180 -2.57 0.01 0.16
N GLY A 181 -2.51 -0.85 1.18
CA GLY A 181 -2.76 -2.30 1.05
C GLY A 181 -1.54 -3.19 0.78
N ILE A 182 -0.52 -2.74 0.04
CA ILE A 182 0.58 -3.61 -0.42
C ILE A 182 1.34 -4.36 0.71
N ARG A 183 1.56 -3.75 1.88
CA ARG A 183 2.18 -4.44 3.02
C ARG A 183 1.29 -5.56 3.56
N CYS A 184 -0.01 -5.34 3.54
CA CYS A 184 -0.98 -6.31 3.99
C CYS A 184 -1.04 -7.53 3.07
N GLU A 185 -0.71 -7.40 1.78
CA GLU A 185 -0.58 -8.56 0.88
C GLU A 185 0.46 -9.55 1.41
N LYS A 186 1.64 -9.06 1.82
CA LYS A 186 2.71 -9.90 2.39
C LYS A 186 2.44 -10.33 3.83
N SER A 187 1.98 -9.43 4.68
CA SER A 187 1.80 -9.74 6.11
C SER A 187 0.68 -10.74 6.34
N THR A 188 -0.42 -10.65 5.56
CA THR A 188 -1.52 -11.61 5.64
C THR A 188 -1.11 -12.98 5.09
N ALA A 189 -0.42 -13.00 3.95
CA ALA A 189 0.14 -14.22 3.38
C ALA A 189 1.09 -14.93 4.34
N TYR A 190 1.94 -14.16 5.03
CA TYR A 190 2.84 -14.70 6.03
C TYR A 190 2.10 -15.33 7.21
N LEU A 191 1.13 -14.63 7.79
CA LEU A 191 0.37 -15.15 8.92
C LEU A 191 -0.39 -16.43 8.53
N LYS A 192 -0.96 -16.49 7.32
CA LYS A 192 -1.57 -17.71 6.76
C LYS A 192 -0.56 -18.84 6.54
N SER A 193 0.64 -18.53 6.07
CA SER A 193 1.72 -19.53 5.93
C SER A 193 2.16 -20.15 7.26
N LEU A 194 1.91 -19.45 8.38
CA LEU A 194 2.17 -19.92 9.74
C LEU A 194 0.98 -20.69 10.36
N GLY A 195 -0.05 -21.01 9.57
CA GLY A 195 -1.19 -21.83 9.99
C GLY A 195 -2.31 -21.07 10.70
N HIS A 196 -2.43 -19.76 10.45
CA HIS A 196 -3.52 -18.95 10.98
C HIS A 196 -4.49 -18.57 9.85
N ASP A 197 -5.75 -19.02 9.94
CA ASP A 197 -6.68 -18.96 8.81
C ASP A 197 -7.54 -17.68 8.74
N GLU A 198 -7.98 -17.17 9.90
CA GLU A 198 -8.87 -15.99 10.00
C GLU A 198 -8.11 -14.66 9.88
N VAL A 199 -7.49 -14.45 8.72
CA VAL A 199 -6.70 -13.26 8.41
C VAL A 199 -7.42 -12.37 7.42
N TYR A 200 -7.57 -11.10 7.79
CA TYR A 200 -8.24 -10.06 7.03
C TYR A 200 -7.31 -8.88 6.77
N HIS A 201 -7.54 -8.17 5.68
CA HIS A 201 -6.94 -6.84 5.50
C HIS A 201 -7.85 -5.83 4.83
N LEU A 202 -7.63 -4.56 5.17
CA LEU A 202 -8.38 -3.45 4.62
C LEU A 202 -8.09 -3.28 3.12
N GLU A 203 -9.12 -3.51 2.30
CA GLU A 203 -9.07 -3.35 0.85
C GLU A 203 -8.73 -1.90 0.49
N GLY A 204 -7.69 -1.72 -0.34
CA GLY A 204 -7.20 -0.39 -0.71
C GLY A 204 -6.55 0.41 0.44
N GLY A 205 -6.43 -0.13 1.64
CA GLY A 205 -5.78 0.48 2.80
C GLY A 205 -6.46 1.74 3.34
N ILE A 206 -5.77 2.42 4.26
CA ILE A 206 -6.26 3.63 4.96
C ILE A 206 -6.73 4.69 3.98
N LEU A 207 -6.03 4.88 2.87
CA LEU A 207 -6.42 5.88 1.87
C LEU A 207 -7.79 5.60 1.24
N GLN A 208 -8.17 4.32 1.05
CA GLN A 208 -9.52 3.99 0.55
C GLN A 208 -10.56 4.28 1.62
N TYR A 209 -10.26 3.85 2.83
CA TYR A 209 -11.15 4.00 3.95
C TYR A 209 -11.49 5.47 4.21
N LEU A 210 -10.49 6.35 4.19
CA LEU A 210 -10.70 7.80 4.36
C LEU A 210 -11.53 8.41 3.21
N GLU A 211 -11.34 7.93 1.98
CA GLU A 211 -12.13 8.36 0.83
C GLU A 211 -13.60 7.94 0.96
N ASP A 212 -13.83 6.64 1.24
CA ASP A 212 -15.16 6.05 1.35
C ASP A 212 -15.95 6.58 2.56
N LYS A 213 -15.25 6.90 3.66
CA LYS A 213 -15.85 7.40 4.91
C LYS A 213 -15.81 8.92 5.04
N LYS A 214 -15.48 9.65 3.97
CA LYS A 214 -15.40 11.11 3.99
C LYS A 214 -16.72 11.73 4.46
N GLY A 215 -16.65 12.61 5.46
CA GLY A 215 -17.81 13.24 6.07
C GLY A 215 -18.59 12.37 7.07
N SER A 216 -18.20 11.11 7.29
CA SER A 216 -18.79 10.26 8.32
C SER A 216 -18.39 10.73 9.72
N GLN A 217 -19.33 10.65 10.67
CA GLN A 217 -19.09 10.92 12.09
C GLN A 217 -18.58 9.68 12.85
N ASP A 218 -18.80 8.49 12.31
CA ASP A 218 -18.54 7.21 13.00
C ASP A 218 -17.21 6.58 12.55
N MET A 219 -16.27 7.41 12.10
CA MET A 219 -14.96 6.96 11.64
C MET A 219 -14.11 6.46 12.82
N THR A 220 -13.59 5.25 12.72
CA THR A 220 -12.73 4.64 13.76
C THR A 220 -11.25 5.05 13.64
N TRP A 221 -10.88 5.68 12.53
CA TRP A 221 -9.57 6.27 12.29
C TRP A 221 -9.37 7.56 13.09
N SER A 222 -8.19 7.73 13.69
CA SER A 222 -7.79 8.96 14.37
C SER A 222 -6.42 9.44 13.92
N GLY A 223 -6.22 10.77 13.88
CA GLY A 223 -4.97 11.41 13.46
C GLY A 223 -4.81 11.54 11.94
N LYS A 224 -3.56 11.65 11.49
CA LYS A 224 -3.18 11.84 10.09
C LYS A 224 -2.59 10.56 9.50
N CYS A 225 -2.80 10.34 8.21
CA CYS A 225 -2.24 9.21 7.47
C CYS A 225 -0.95 9.63 6.78
N PHE A 226 0.18 9.02 7.16
CA PHE A 226 1.47 9.23 6.49
C PHE A 226 1.45 8.78 5.02
N VAL A 227 2.02 9.60 4.14
CA VAL A 227 2.19 9.33 2.70
C VAL A 227 3.65 9.50 2.27
N PHE A 228 4.08 8.71 1.29
CA PHE A 228 5.50 8.61 0.88
C PHE A 228 5.90 9.65 -0.18
N ASP A 229 5.48 10.90 0.01
CA ASP A 229 5.71 12.02 -0.89
C ASP A 229 5.81 13.34 -0.13
N ASP A 230 6.01 14.46 -0.85
CA ASP A 230 6.31 15.76 -0.25
C ASP A 230 5.16 16.31 0.62
N ARG A 231 3.97 15.69 0.60
CA ARG A 231 2.86 16.03 1.52
C ARG A 231 3.09 15.55 2.94
N ILE A 232 3.95 14.56 3.16
CA ILE A 232 4.26 13.90 4.45
C ILE A 232 3.07 13.15 5.06
N SER A 233 1.91 13.79 5.20
CA SER A 233 0.68 13.18 5.70
C SER A 233 -0.57 13.84 5.12
N VAL A 234 -1.69 13.13 5.18
CA VAL A 234 -3.01 13.63 4.82
C VAL A 234 -3.98 13.48 5.99
N ASP A 235 -4.91 14.42 6.12
CA ASP A 235 -5.98 14.36 7.12
C ASP A 235 -7.14 13.43 6.68
N LYS A 236 -8.18 13.36 7.51
CA LYS A 236 -9.39 12.57 7.24
C LYS A 236 -10.16 12.99 5.97
N ASP A 237 -9.92 14.19 5.47
CA ASP A 237 -10.52 14.73 4.25
C ASP A 237 -9.61 14.56 3.02
N LEU A 238 -8.48 13.86 3.21
CA LEU A 238 -7.39 13.64 2.25
C LEU A 238 -6.66 14.93 1.85
N LYS A 239 -6.72 15.96 2.70
CA LYS A 239 -5.99 17.21 2.49
C LYS A 239 -4.58 17.11 3.07
N SER A 240 -3.62 17.66 2.34
CA SER A 240 -2.23 17.80 2.79
C SER A 240 -2.17 18.68 4.03
N SER A 241 -1.26 18.38 4.94
CA SER A 241 -1.05 19.17 6.16
C SER A 241 0.40 19.50 6.40
#